data_AF-A0AAV0U3T5-F1
#
_entry.id   AF-A0AAV0U3T5-F1
#
_cell.length_a   1.000
_cell.length_b   1.000
_cell.length_c   1.000
_cell.angle_alpha   90.00
_cell.angle_beta   90.00
_cell.angle_gamma   90.00
#
_symmetry.space_group_name_H-M   'P 1'
#
loop_
_entity.id
_entity.type
_entity.pdbx_description
1 polymer ?
#
loop_
_entity_poly.entity_id
_entity_poly.type
_entity_poly.pdbx_seq_one_letter_code
_entity_poly.pdbx_strand_id
1 'polypeptide(L)'
;MAPVKKPQSSYLLFCNEKRKQIMNKNPGIRIGDIQKIISVQWKELKPEEKEVYVQLAAKDKARYQQELLDNPLVNDEPTAEKRTVCDSNACIYPLRRVRKILQSDPDVGKVSKDALIAIAKASELFAQFLGTKSYEQALYRNKRQIKASDVTRTIQTTASLDWLREDFPDVKPIQALAAIENKAKKDKKALPDTASFFKPRTTGETIEQIPE
;
A
#
# COMPACT_ATOMS: atom_id res chain seq x y z
N MET A 1 1.58 16.81 -27.55
CA MET A 1 0.12 16.70 -27.77
C MET A 1 -0.55 16.53 -26.41
N ALA A 2 -1.70 17.16 -26.19
CA ALA A 2 -2.41 17.07 -24.91
C ALA A 2 -3.07 15.68 -24.75
N PRO A 3 -3.17 15.15 -23.52
CA PRO A 3 -3.82 13.86 -23.28
C PRO A 3 -5.31 13.92 -23.65
N VAL A 4 -5.79 12.87 -24.32
CA VAL A 4 -7.19 12.68 -24.73
C VAL A 4 -8.08 12.67 -23.48
N LYS A 5 -9.05 13.58 -23.39
CA LYS A 5 -9.93 13.67 -22.22
C LYS A 5 -10.96 12.54 -22.23
N LYS A 6 -11.11 11.86 -21.09
CA LYS A 6 -12.10 10.77 -20.90
C LYS A 6 -13.53 11.22 -21.20
N PRO A 7 -14.40 10.32 -21.70
CA PRO A 7 -15.76 10.68 -22.02
C PRO A 7 -16.59 10.90 -20.76
N GLN A 8 -17.53 11.84 -20.81
CA GLN A 8 -18.43 12.21 -19.74
C GLN A 8 -19.73 11.42 -19.81
N SER A 9 -20.23 10.99 -18.65
CA SER A 9 -21.56 10.37 -18.50
C SER A 9 -22.68 11.39 -18.70
N SER A 10 -23.88 10.92 -19.05
CA SER A 10 -25.10 11.73 -19.21
C SER A 10 -25.37 12.61 -17.99
N TYR A 11 -25.20 12.05 -16.79
CA TYR A 11 -25.34 12.81 -15.53
C TYR A 11 -24.26 13.89 -15.35
N LEU A 12 -23.02 13.62 -15.75
CA LEU A 12 -21.92 14.59 -15.62
C LEU A 12 -22.10 15.78 -16.57
N LEU A 13 -22.58 15.52 -17.79
CA LEU A 13 -22.93 16.56 -18.76
C LEU A 13 -24.05 17.46 -18.22
N PHE A 14 -25.12 16.86 -17.70
CA PHE A 14 -26.20 17.58 -17.02
C PHE A 14 -25.68 18.41 -15.84
N CYS A 15 -24.85 17.82 -14.98
CA CYS A 15 -24.26 18.53 -13.84
C CYS A 15 -23.45 19.75 -14.28
N ASN A 16 -22.66 19.63 -15.34
CA ASN A 16 -21.81 20.72 -15.83
C ASN A 16 -22.64 21.88 -16.37
N GLU A 17 -23.72 21.59 -17.09
CA GLU A 17 -24.61 22.60 -17.61
C GLU A 17 -25.41 23.29 -16.48
N LYS A 18 -26.06 22.49 -15.61
CA LYS A 18 -26.88 23.01 -14.52
C LYS A 18 -26.05 23.73 -13.46
N ARG A 19 -24.83 23.28 -13.18
CA ARG A 19 -23.92 23.99 -12.27
C ARG A 19 -23.64 25.41 -12.77
N LYS A 20 -23.36 25.59 -14.07
CA LYS A 20 -23.16 26.92 -14.66
C LYS A 20 -24.43 27.77 -14.58
N GLN A 21 -25.59 27.19 -14.90
CA GLN A 21 -26.87 27.89 -14.80
C GLN A 21 -27.19 28.34 -13.37
N ILE A 22 -27.01 27.48 -12.37
CA ILE A 22 -27.28 27.79 -10.96
C ILE A 22 -26.29 28.80 -10.41
N MET A 23 -25.00 28.69 -10.78
CA MET A 23 -23.97 29.63 -10.36
C MET A 23 -24.19 31.03 -10.94
N ASN A 24 -24.64 31.13 -12.20
CA ASN A 24 -24.98 32.42 -12.81
C ASN A 24 -26.22 33.06 -12.18
N LYS A 25 -27.23 32.25 -11.83
CA LYS A 25 -28.46 32.75 -11.18
C LYS A 25 -28.25 33.11 -9.70
N ASN A 26 -27.29 32.47 -9.04
CA ASN A 26 -26.98 32.68 -7.63
C ASN A 26 -25.47 32.88 -7.45
N PRO A 27 -24.92 34.05 -7.82
CA PRO A 27 -23.52 34.34 -7.60
C PRO A 27 -23.21 34.32 -6.09
N GLY A 28 -22.27 33.47 -5.66
CA GLY A 28 -21.85 33.36 -4.25
C GLY A 28 -22.40 32.18 -3.46
N ILE A 29 -23.30 31.37 -4.03
CA ILE A 29 -23.77 30.13 -3.37
C ILE A 29 -22.63 29.11 -3.26
N ARG A 30 -22.59 28.37 -2.15
CA ARG A 30 -21.57 27.33 -1.92
C ARG A 30 -21.75 26.18 -2.91
N ILE A 31 -20.64 25.73 -3.51
CA ILE A 31 -20.61 24.62 -4.49
C ILE A 31 -21.33 23.36 -3.99
N GLY A 32 -21.21 23.05 -2.69
CA GLY A 32 -21.89 21.90 -2.07
C GLY A 32 -23.41 21.98 -2.14
N ASP A 33 -24.00 23.17 -2.01
CA ASP A 33 -25.44 23.35 -2.09
C ASP A 33 -25.93 23.31 -3.55
N ILE A 34 -25.11 23.79 -4.49
CA ILE A 34 -25.36 23.61 -5.93
C ILE A 34 -25.48 22.13 -6.28
N GLN A 35 -24.58 21.27 -5.77
CA GLN A 35 -24.62 19.84 -6.04
C GLN A 35 -25.90 19.18 -5.51
N LYS A 36 -26.39 19.59 -4.33
CA LYS A 36 -27.68 19.10 -3.81
C LYS A 36 -28.83 19.44 -4.75
N ILE A 37 -28.91 20.70 -5.20
CA ILE A 37 -29.95 21.16 -6.12
C ILE A 37 -29.92 20.36 -7.43
N ILE A 38 -28.74 20.16 -8.02
CA ILE A 38 -28.57 19.38 -9.26
C ILE A 38 -29.04 17.93 -9.07
N SER A 39 -28.72 17.30 -7.93
CA SER A 39 -29.10 15.91 -7.67
C SER A 39 -30.63 15.73 -7.59
N VAL A 40 -31.35 16.72 -7.08
CA VAL A 40 -32.83 16.73 -7.06
C VAL A 40 -33.36 16.94 -8.47
N GLN A 41 -32.85 17.94 -9.20
CA GLN A 41 -33.27 18.23 -10.57
C GLN A 41 -33.07 17.04 -11.52
N TRP A 42 -32.00 16.25 -11.35
CA TRP A 42 -31.78 15.05 -12.16
C TRP A 42 -32.83 13.97 -11.89
N LYS A 43 -33.29 13.82 -10.65
CA LYS A 43 -34.33 12.85 -10.30
C LYS A 43 -35.68 13.26 -10.89
N GLU A 44 -36.01 14.55 -10.80
CA GLU A 44 -37.25 15.15 -11.32
C GLU A 44 -37.29 15.25 -12.85
N LEU A 45 -36.14 15.19 -13.52
CA LEU A 45 -36.06 15.32 -14.97
C LEU A 45 -36.87 14.23 -15.68
N LYS A 46 -37.64 14.66 -16.69
CA LYS A 46 -38.46 13.76 -17.54
C LYS A 46 -37.57 12.78 -18.32
N PRO A 47 -38.08 11.59 -18.67
CA PRO A 47 -37.32 10.62 -19.44
C PRO A 47 -36.85 11.19 -20.78
N GLU A 48 -37.66 12.00 -21.46
CA GLU A 48 -37.34 12.67 -22.73
C GLU A 48 -36.13 13.61 -22.61
N GLU A 49 -36.10 14.42 -21.54
CA GLU A 49 -34.99 15.34 -21.28
C GLU A 49 -33.72 14.60 -20.85
N LYS A 50 -33.86 13.50 -20.09
CA LYS A 50 -32.75 12.60 -19.76
C LYS A 50 -32.15 11.98 -21.02
N GLU A 51 -32.98 11.63 -21.99
CA GLU A 51 -32.57 11.02 -23.25
C GLU A 51 -31.64 11.93 -24.06
N VAL A 52 -31.87 13.25 -24.05
CA VAL A 52 -30.96 14.23 -24.66
C VAL A 52 -29.54 14.10 -24.09
N TYR A 53 -29.40 13.95 -22.77
CA TYR A 53 -28.09 13.77 -22.14
C TYR A 53 -27.48 12.38 -22.39
N VAL A 54 -28.31 11.35 -22.58
CA VAL A 54 -27.86 10.02 -23.00
C VAL A 54 -27.27 10.09 -24.41
N GLN A 55 -27.94 10.76 -25.34
CA GLN A 55 -27.42 10.98 -26.69
C GLN A 55 -26.14 11.82 -26.69
N LEU A 56 -26.08 12.86 -25.86
CA LEU A 56 -24.88 13.68 -25.73
C LEU A 56 -23.69 12.89 -25.16
N ALA A 57 -23.93 12.02 -24.18
CA ALA A 57 -22.91 11.11 -23.66
C ALA A 57 -22.44 10.09 -24.70
N ALA A 58 -23.36 9.59 -25.55
CA ALA A 58 -23.02 8.70 -26.65
C ALA A 58 -22.12 9.41 -27.69
N LYS A 59 -22.43 10.68 -28.02
CA LYS A 59 -21.57 11.50 -28.89
C LYS A 59 -20.19 11.74 -28.29
N ASP A 60 -20.10 12.06 -26.99
CA ASP A 60 -18.81 12.29 -26.34
C ASP A 60 -17.97 11.01 -26.22
N LYS A 61 -18.63 9.86 -26.04
CA LYS A 61 -17.99 8.54 -26.13
C LYS A 61 -17.43 8.28 -27.53
N ALA A 62 -18.19 8.61 -28.58
CA ALA A 62 -17.73 8.46 -29.96
C ALA A 62 -16.52 9.37 -30.27
N ARG A 63 -16.55 10.64 -29.81
CA ARG A 63 -15.39 11.55 -29.87
C ARG A 63 -14.16 10.92 -29.23
N TYR A 64 -14.30 10.41 -28.00
CA TYR A 64 -13.18 9.77 -27.29
C TYR A 64 -12.62 8.56 -28.05
N GLN A 65 -13.49 7.72 -28.61
CA GLN A 65 -13.07 6.56 -29.42
C GLN A 65 -12.32 7.00 -30.68
N GLN A 66 -12.78 8.05 -31.34
CA GLN A 66 -12.14 8.58 -32.54
C GLN A 66 -10.78 9.24 -32.22
N GLU A 67 -10.70 10.03 -31.16
CA GLU A 67 -9.44 10.63 -30.67
C GLU A 67 -8.43 9.55 -30.23
N LEU A 68 -8.90 8.41 -29.71
CA LEU A 68 -8.04 7.28 -29.35
C LEU A 68 -7.49 6.54 -30.58
N LEU A 69 -8.28 6.43 -31.66
CA LEU A 69 -7.85 5.84 -32.93
C LEU A 69 -6.84 6.74 -33.67
N ASP A 70 -7.05 8.06 -33.63
CA ASP A 70 -6.20 9.06 -34.28
C ASP A 70 -4.86 9.26 -33.53
N ASN A 71 -4.83 8.97 -32.23
CA ASN A 71 -3.63 9.07 -31.39
C ASN A 71 -3.29 7.72 -30.72
N PRO A 72 -2.76 6.73 -31.47
CA PRO A 72 -2.54 5.35 -31.01
C PRO A 72 -1.46 5.17 -29.93
N LEU A 73 -0.91 6.25 -29.34
CA LEU A 73 0.11 6.20 -28.29
C LEU A 73 -0.38 6.56 -26.88
N VAL A 74 -1.67 6.47 -26.60
CA VAL A 74 -2.17 6.53 -25.21
C VAL A 74 -3.00 5.29 -24.91
N ASN A 75 -2.30 4.15 -24.82
CA ASN A 75 -2.81 2.99 -24.09
C ASN A 75 -2.88 3.35 -22.60
N ASP A 76 -3.98 3.96 -22.16
CA ASP A 76 -4.43 3.86 -20.76
C ASP A 76 -5.03 2.46 -20.56
N GLU A 77 -4.20 1.41 -20.63
CA GLU A 77 -4.43 0.22 -19.82
C GLU A 77 -4.58 0.70 -18.36
N PRO A 78 -5.46 0.13 -17.52
CA PRO A 78 -5.45 0.37 -16.09
C PRO A 78 -4.22 -0.31 -15.47
N THR A 79 -3.03 -0.01 -15.98
CA THR A 79 -1.79 -0.31 -15.31
C THR A 79 -1.86 0.43 -13.99
N ALA A 80 -1.49 -0.27 -12.93
CA ALA A 80 -1.28 0.24 -11.59
C ALA A 80 -0.11 1.25 -11.54
N GLU A 81 -0.16 2.26 -12.41
CA GLU A 81 0.81 3.33 -12.64
C GLU A 81 0.22 4.69 -12.23
N LYS A 82 -0.60 4.67 -11.16
CA LYS A 82 -0.26 5.50 -10.01
C LYS A 82 0.45 4.67 -8.93
N ARG A 83 1.36 3.79 -9.32
CA ARG A 83 2.67 3.88 -8.67
C ARG A 83 3.20 5.24 -9.06
N THR A 84 2.87 6.23 -8.23
CA THR A 84 3.75 7.39 -8.05
C THR A 84 5.15 6.85 -8.22
N VAL A 85 5.93 7.38 -9.17
CA VAL A 85 7.40 7.27 -9.11
C VAL A 85 7.70 7.38 -7.64
N CYS A 86 8.20 6.29 -7.03
CA CYS A 86 8.35 6.23 -5.59
C CYS A 86 9.33 7.33 -5.29
N ASP A 87 8.78 8.49 -4.90
CA ASP A 87 9.55 9.64 -4.52
C ASP A 87 10.49 9.07 -3.47
N SER A 88 11.79 9.09 -3.72
CA SER A 88 12.76 8.53 -2.78
C SER A 88 12.62 9.23 -1.41
N ASN A 89 11.96 10.39 -1.39
CA ASN A 89 11.55 11.18 -0.24
C ASN A 89 10.12 10.88 0.31
N ALA A 90 9.35 9.96 -0.27
CA ALA A 90 8.07 9.52 0.26
C ALA A 90 8.31 8.58 1.46
N CYS A 91 8.38 9.16 2.65
CA CYS A 91 8.33 8.41 3.89
C CYS A 91 6.92 7.86 4.12
N ILE A 92 6.81 6.58 4.50
CA ILE A 92 5.53 5.97 4.90
C ILE A 92 5.01 6.63 6.19
N TYR A 93 5.91 7.07 7.07
CA TYR A 93 5.56 7.74 8.30
C TYR A 93 5.29 9.25 8.10
N PRO A 94 4.16 9.78 8.61
CA PRO A 94 3.87 11.21 8.51
C PRO A 94 4.90 12.07 9.25
N LEU A 95 5.60 12.96 8.53
CA LEU A 95 6.68 13.80 9.09
C LEU A 95 6.23 14.66 10.29
N ARG A 96 4.97 15.10 10.33
CA ARG A 96 4.42 15.84 11.47
C ARG A 96 4.42 15.00 12.75
N ARG A 97 4.18 13.70 12.65
CA ARG A 97 4.17 12.79 13.80
C ARG A 97 5.59 12.44 14.23
N VAL A 98 6.49 12.20 13.27
CA VAL A 98 7.93 12.00 13.54
C VAL A 98 8.50 13.20 14.30
N ARG A 99 8.21 14.44 13.85
CA ARG A 99 8.63 15.65 14.56
C ARG A 99 8.10 15.72 15.98
N LYS A 100 6.81 15.41 16.19
CA LYS A 100 6.20 15.43 17.53
C LYS A 100 6.85 14.43 18.48
N ILE A 101 7.24 13.25 17.99
CA ILE A 101 7.94 12.24 18.79
C ILE A 101 9.35 12.72 19.11
N LEU A 102 10.07 13.27 18.14
CA LEU A 102 11.44 13.77 18.38
C LEU A 102 11.45 14.94 19.38
N GLN A 103 10.45 15.82 19.32
CA GLN A 103 10.30 16.96 20.22
C GLN A 103 9.63 16.62 21.57
N SER A 104 9.34 15.35 21.87
CA SER A 104 8.94 14.98 23.23
C SER A 104 10.14 14.92 24.18
N ASP A 105 11.35 14.82 23.63
CA ASP A 105 12.60 14.97 24.36
C ASP A 105 12.87 16.47 24.63
N PRO A 106 13.05 16.89 25.90
CA PRO A 106 13.24 18.29 26.26
C PRO A 106 14.50 18.92 25.66
N ASP A 107 15.51 18.12 25.32
CA ASP A 107 16.79 18.61 24.80
C ASP A 107 16.77 18.81 23.27
N VAL A 108 15.69 18.40 22.61
CA VAL A 108 15.54 18.52 21.15
C VAL A 108 14.95 19.87 20.77
N GLY A 109 15.77 20.71 20.14
CA GLY A 109 15.37 22.00 19.56
C GLY A 109 14.67 21.90 18.20
N LYS A 110 15.03 22.82 17.28
CA LYS A 110 14.49 22.84 15.91
C LYS A 110 15.15 21.74 15.07
N VAL A 111 14.34 20.99 14.33
CA VAL A 111 14.81 19.87 13.49
C VAL A 111 14.59 20.20 12.02
N SER A 112 15.64 20.03 11.18
CA SER A 112 15.58 20.27 9.74
C SER A 112 14.67 19.27 9.02
N LYS A 113 14.18 19.63 7.84
CA LYS A 113 13.31 18.75 7.04
C LYS A 113 14.03 17.46 6.64
N ASP A 114 15.30 17.56 6.25
CA ASP A 114 16.09 16.42 5.80
C ASP A 114 16.39 15.45 6.94
N ALA A 115 16.66 15.96 8.15
CA ALA A 115 16.81 15.12 9.34
C ALA A 115 15.51 14.35 9.65
N LEU A 116 14.34 14.99 9.51
CA LEU A 116 13.05 14.30 9.69
C LEU A 116 12.84 13.19 8.67
N ILE A 117 13.20 13.41 7.40
CA ILE A 117 13.10 12.41 6.33
C ILE A 117 14.05 11.24 6.61
N ALA A 118 15.31 11.54 6.97
CA ALA A 118 16.32 10.52 7.28
C ALA A 118 15.88 9.65 8.47
N ILE A 119 15.40 10.26 9.57
CA ILE A 119 14.91 9.53 10.74
C ILE A 119 13.69 8.69 10.35
N ALA A 120 12.74 9.24 9.59
CA ALA A 120 11.56 8.50 9.14
C ALA A 120 11.94 7.27 8.30
N LYS A 121 12.94 7.38 7.41
CA LYS A 121 13.46 6.25 6.63
C LYS A 121 14.24 5.25 7.48
N ALA A 122 15.04 5.72 8.44
CA ALA A 122 15.70 4.85 9.40
C ALA A 122 14.69 4.04 10.23
N SER A 123 13.60 4.66 10.69
CA SER A 123 12.52 3.96 11.39
C SER A 123 11.79 2.94 10.50
N GLU A 124 11.68 3.20 9.20
CA GLU A 124 11.08 2.28 8.22
C GLU A 124 11.95 1.02 8.08
N LEU A 125 13.26 1.21 7.90
CA LEU A 125 14.24 0.12 7.84
C LEU A 125 14.31 -0.64 9.17
N PHE A 126 14.21 0.05 10.30
CA PHE A 126 14.16 -0.57 11.61
C PHE A 126 12.93 -1.48 11.79
N ALA A 127 11.74 -1.01 11.38
CA ALA A 127 10.53 -1.83 11.43
C ALA A 127 10.62 -3.07 10.53
N GLN A 128 11.21 -2.94 9.34
CA GLN A 128 11.49 -4.06 8.46
C GLN A 128 12.49 -5.03 9.09
N PHE A 129 13.58 -4.53 9.66
CA PHE A 129 14.60 -5.33 10.35
C PHE A 129 14.00 -6.13 11.50
N LEU A 130 13.26 -5.47 12.40
CA LEU A 130 12.63 -6.12 13.55
C LEU A 130 11.59 -7.15 13.11
N GLY A 131 10.78 -6.83 12.10
CA GLY A 131 9.79 -7.75 11.54
C GLY A 131 10.41 -9.01 10.93
N THR A 132 11.43 -8.85 10.09
CA THR A 132 12.16 -9.97 9.48
C THR A 132 12.82 -10.85 10.54
N LYS A 133 13.53 -10.25 11.51
CA LYS A 133 14.19 -11.02 12.57
C LYS A 133 13.20 -11.76 13.47
N SER A 134 12.07 -11.12 13.79
CA SER A 134 10.99 -11.77 14.54
C SER A 134 10.34 -12.91 13.77
N TYR A 135 10.24 -12.78 12.44
CA TYR A 135 9.75 -13.85 11.58
C TYR A 135 10.73 -15.03 11.49
N GLU A 136 12.04 -14.79 11.41
CA GLU A 136 13.07 -15.84 11.48
C GLU A 136 12.88 -16.67 12.77
N GLN A 137 12.69 -16.02 13.92
CA GLN A 137 12.42 -16.70 15.21
C GLN A 137 11.13 -17.54 15.18
N ALA A 138 10.07 -17.05 14.53
CA ALA A 138 8.82 -17.80 14.37
C ALA A 138 9.02 -19.02 13.44
N LEU A 139 9.77 -18.85 12.35
CA LEU A 139 10.09 -19.91 11.39
C LEU A 139 10.91 -21.03 12.01
N TYR A 140 11.90 -20.72 12.86
CA TYR A 140 12.63 -21.74 13.63
C TYR A 140 11.73 -22.60 14.51
N ARG A 141 10.54 -22.09 14.87
CA ARG A 141 9.52 -22.82 15.63
C ARG A 141 8.45 -23.46 14.74
N ASN A 142 8.68 -23.53 13.42
CA ASN A 142 7.74 -23.98 12.40
C ASN A 142 6.40 -23.22 12.43
N LYS A 143 6.43 -21.94 12.81
CA LYS A 143 5.26 -21.06 12.80
C LYS A 143 5.38 -20.07 11.64
N ARG A 144 4.26 -19.86 10.95
CA ARG A 144 4.13 -18.87 9.87
C ARG A 144 3.52 -17.54 10.33
N GLN A 145 3.13 -17.46 11.61
CA GLN A 145 2.53 -16.29 12.22
C GLN A 145 3.47 -15.75 13.30
N ILE A 146 3.84 -14.47 13.20
CA ILE A 146 4.67 -13.76 14.18
C ILE A 146 3.80 -13.46 15.41
N LYS A 147 4.27 -13.82 16.60
CA LYS A 147 3.66 -13.44 17.87
C LYS A 147 4.54 -12.45 18.62
N ALA A 148 3.95 -11.74 19.60
CA ALA A 148 4.68 -10.83 20.49
C ALA A 148 5.89 -11.52 21.16
N SER A 149 5.74 -12.79 21.56
CA SER A 149 6.83 -13.59 22.13
C SER A 149 8.05 -13.73 21.21
N ASP A 150 7.83 -13.75 19.90
CA ASP A 150 8.92 -13.88 18.91
C ASP A 150 9.66 -12.55 18.76
N VAL A 151 8.94 -11.42 18.87
CA VAL A 151 9.54 -10.07 18.94
C VAL A 151 10.36 -9.88 20.21
N THR A 152 9.80 -10.22 21.38
CA THR A 152 10.50 -10.17 22.67
C THR A 152 11.78 -11.01 22.66
N ARG A 153 11.70 -12.23 22.11
CA ARG A 153 12.89 -13.09 21.93
C ARG A 153 13.92 -12.46 21.00
N THR A 154 13.48 -11.81 19.92
CA THR A 154 14.39 -11.14 18.98
C THR A 154 15.14 -10.01 19.65
N ILE A 155 14.45 -9.19 20.44
CA ILE A 155 15.03 -8.09 21.22
C ILE A 155 16.08 -8.62 22.21
N GLN A 156 15.82 -9.75 22.86
CA GLN A 156 16.74 -10.31 23.85
C GLN A 156 17.96 -10.98 23.24
N THR A 157 17.80 -11.61 22.09
CA THR A 157 18.87 -12.37 21.44
C THR A 157 19.78 -11.51 20.57
N THR A 158 19.30 -10.33 20.14
CA THR A 158 20.01 -9.47 19.19
C THR A 158 20.68 -8.31 19.92
N ALA A 159 22.01 -8.25 19.91
CA ALA A 159 22.76 -7.20 20.63
C ALA A 159 22.47 -5.77 20.15
N SER A 160 22.15 -5.56 18.87
CA SER A 160 21.79 -4.21 18.37
C SER A 160 20.43 -3.71 18.85
N LEU A 161 19.62 -4.58 19.48
CA LEU A 161 18.32 -4.26 20.06
C LEU A 161 18.36 -4.16 21.59
N ASP A 162 19.56 -4.14 22.20
CA ASP A 162 19.73 -4.18 23.65
C ASP A 162 19.01 -3.04 24.38
N TRP A 163 18.98 -1.87 23.75
CA TRP A 163 18.29 -0.66 24.22
C TRP A 163 16.77 -0.83 24.40
N LEU A 164 16.17 -1.90 23.88
CA LEU A 164 14.75 -2.24 24.04
C LEU A 164 14.50 -3.28 25.14
N ARG A 165 15.51 -3.89 25.75
CA ARG A 165 15.28 -5.02 26.67
C ARG A 165 14.49 -4.64 27.92
N GLU A 166 14.68 -3.42 28.42
CA GLU A 166 14.00 -2.94 29.63
C GLU A 166 12.49 -2.80 29.41
N ASP A 167 12.08 -2.30 28.24
CA ASP A 167 10.67 -2.13 27.86
C ASP A 167 9.98 -3.47 27.50
N PHE A 168 10.77 -4.50 27.15
CA PHE A 168 10.29 -5.79 26.65
C PHE A 168 10.90 -6.98 27.43
N PRO A 169 10.52 -7.18 28.70
CA PRO A 169 11.09 -8.22 29.56
C PRO A 169 10.75 -9.65 29.06
N ASP A 170 11.63 -10.62 29.35
CA ASP A 170 11.38 -12.03 29.02
C ASP A 170 10.31 -12.58 29.96
N VAL A 171 9.06 -12.52 29.52
CA VAL A 171 8.01 -13.34 30.09
C VAL A 171 8.30 -14.79 29.71
N LYS A 172 9.21 -15.43 30.45
CA LYS A 172 9.34 -16.89 30.47
C LYS A 172 7.96 -17.43 30.80
N PRO A 173 7.26 -18.11 29.87
CA PRO A 173 6.05 -18.80 30.25
C PRO A 173 6.49 -19.89 31.22
N ILE A 174 5.98 -19.87 32.45
CA ILE A 174 6.24 -20.88 33.48
C ILE A 174 6.00 -22.32 32.94
N GLN A 175 5.21 -22.45 31.87
CA GLN A 175 4.90 -23.70 31.18
C GLN A 175 5.93 -24.12 30.10
N ALA A 176 6.85 -23.25 29.67
CA ALA A 176 7.78 -23.51 28.57
C ALA A 176 9.04 -24.29 29.00
N LEU A 177 9.47 -24.19 30.26
CA LEU A 177 10.58 -25.00 30.79
C LEU A 177 10.22 -26.49 30.79
N ALA A 178 8.98 -26.84 31.14
CA ALA A 178 8.44 -28.20 31.06
C ALA A 178 8.31 -28.73 29.60
N ALA A 179 8.19 -27.84 28.62
CA ALA A 179 8.11 -28.21 27.21
C ALA A 179 9.48 -28.42 26.55
N ILE A 180 10.55 -27.84 27.12
CA ILE A 180 11.93 -27.97 26.61
C ILE A 180 12.49 -29.38 26.89
N GLU A 181 12.24 -29.95 28.07
CA GLU A 181 12.59 -31.35 28.38
C GLU A 181 11.93 -32.35 27.43
N ASN A 182 10.70 -32.05 26.98
CA ASN A 182 9.94 -32.90 26.08
C ASN A 182 10.35 -32.76 24.59
N LYS A 183 10.92 -31.61 24.20
CA LYS A 183 11.39 -31.37 22.81
C LYS A 183 12.81 -31.86 22.54
N ALA A 184 13.69 -31.89 23.54
CA ALA A 184 15.03 -32.46 23.41
C ALA A 184 15.02 -33.93 22.94
N LYS A 185 13.90 -34.66 23.16
CA LYS A 185 13.69 -36.02 22.64
C LYS A 185 13.27 -36.10 21.17
N LYS A 186 12.87 -34.99 20.53
CA LYS A 186 12.27 -34.95 19.18
C LYS A 186 13.22 -34.45 18.08
N ASP A 187 14.23 -33.66 18.42
CA ASP A 187 15.15 -33.02 17.46
C ASP A 187 16.38 -33.89 17.08
N LYS A 188 16.14 -35.17 16.74
CA LYS A 188 17.08 -35.99 15.94
C LYS A 188 16.79 -35.92 14.42
N LYS A 189 16.07 -34.90 13.93
CA LYS A 189 15.82 -34.69 12.50
C LYS A 189 16.44 -33.37 12.05
N ALA A 190 17.44 -33.48 11.17
CA ALA A 190 18.24 -32.37 10.64
C ALA A 190 17.42 -31.38 9.79
N LEU A 191 17.90 -30.13 9.76
CA LEU A 191 17.35 -28.98 9.04
C LEU A 191 17.58 -29.13 7.52
N PRO A 192 16.60 -28.83 6.65
CA PRO A 192 16.81 -28.86 5.21
C PRO A 192 17.62 -27.65 4.72
N ASP A 193 18.52 -27.91 3.78
CA ASP A 193 19.47 -26.95 3.22
C ASP A 193 18.78 -25.84 2.42
N THR A 194 18.91 -24.60 2.90
CA THR A 194 18.29 -23.39 2.34
C THR A 194 18.92 -22.94 1.02
N ALA A 195 20.01 -23.55 0.57
CA ALA A 195 20.70 -23.19 -0.67
C ALA A 195 19.98 -23.63 -1.96
N SER A 196 18.91 -24.42 -1.86
CA SER A 196 18.19 -25.00 -3.02
C SER A 196 17.20 -24.04 -3.70
N PHE A 197 16.91 -22.88 -3.11
CA PHE A 197 15.91 -21.94 -3.62
C PHE A 197 16.39 -21.10 -4.83
N PHE A 198 17.71 -20.99 -5.06
CA PHE A 198 18.31 -20.07 -6.06
C PHE A 198 18.96 -20.75 -7.28
N LYS A 199 18.60 -22.00 -7.61
CA LYS A 199 19.10 -22.62 -8.85
C LYS A 199 18.20 -22.26 -10.04
N PRO A 200 18.71 -21.62 -11.11
CA PRO A 200 17.94 -21.38 -12.32
C PRO A 200 17.64 -22.72 -13.01
N ARG A 201 16.44 -22.87 -13.56
CA ARG A 201 16.08 -24.02 -14.41
C ARG A 201 16.91 -23.97 -15.69
N THR A 202 17.94 -24.80 -15.78
CA THR A 202 18.60 -25.11 -17.04
C THR A 202 17.90 -26.31 -17.69
N THR A 203 17.44 -26.07 -18.92
CA THR A 203 17.00 -27.06 -19.91
C THR A 203 18.16 -27.94 -20.38
N GLY A 204 17.91 -29.23 -20.59
CA GLY A 204 18.80 -30.14 -21.34
C GLY A 204 18.92 -31.55 -20.73
N GLU A 205 18.32 -32.53 -21.43
CA GLU A 205 18.68 -33.96 -21.69
C GLU A 205 19.65 -34.68 -20.71
N THR A 206 19.45 -35.95 -20.32
CA THR A 206 19.56 -37.14 -21.18
C THR A 206 19.07 -38.40 -20.44
N ILE A 207 18.52 -39.33 -21.22
CA ILE A 207 18.08 -40.69 -20.90
C ILE A 207 19.28 -41.61 -20.62
N GLU A 208 19.29 -42.35 -19.50
CA GLU A 208 20.04 -43.62 -19.34
C GLU A 208 19.26 -44.54 -18.36
N GLN A 209 18.69 -45.63 -18.88
CA GLN A 209 19.19 -47.02 -18.83
C GLN A 209 18.98 -47.72 -17.46
N ILE A 210 18.08 -48.71 -17.46
CA ILE A 210 17.86 -49.69 -16.39
C ILE A 210 18.50 -51.01 -16.86
N PRO A 211 19.40 -51.64 -16.08
CA PRO A 211 19.90 -52.97 -16.41
C PRO A 211 19.05 -54.10 -15.80
N GLU A 212 18.93 -55.17 -16.59
CA GLU A 212 18.38 -56.54 -16.42
C GLU A 212 17.12 -56.80 -15.58
#